data_AF-R5ZI95-F1
#
_entry.id   AF-R5ZI95-F1
#
_cell.length_a   1.000
_cell.length_b   1.000
_cell.length_c   1.000
_cell.angle_alpha   90.00
_cell.angle_beta   90.00
_cell.angle_gamma   90.00
#
_symmetry.space_group_name_H-M   'P 1'
#
loop_
_entity.id
_entity.type
_entity.pdbx_description
1 polymer ?
#
loop_
_entity_poly.entity_id
_entity_poly.type
_entity_poly.pdbx_seq_one_letter_code
_entity_poly.pdbx_strand_id
1 'polypeptide(L)'
;MEPDYNNNYHNSYQSEFKPNGFDDLHLDDEVYEIKSDRINPEDFYQHSQKKRYSEVSLRNMPVVLIIILANLLAGIMCIIAGSDHFETGGLNYQYIHNNKEYIRLLTYMFLHANLPHFINNMVALYLFGSRLEPRVGSLRTAIIYFGSGLASGLVSVYVSHLINPDVIRFAAGASGAIFGVMCATLFTNFSSKTDSNKTTVIVSIALIVVYALISNGANVDILGHLGGGIAGGILVFILYHDSLDGAFSGTVSTLLAVILTLIICFIGVTRAGIGTKASAMQDSRIDTVKEQQIFQDESITFGQCLDNKCTDPEWTIFSSTDNKKVVEFNGKVVYNNTNSSLKIQFTYDESISYWTINYMGLNGTAMDSNGAALLLNYLCSDYLN
;
A
#
# COMPACT_ATOMS: atom_id res chain seq x y z
N MET A 1 -17.91 83.62 -40.13
CA MET A 1 -18.61 82.32 -40.22
C MET A 1 -18.92 81.89 -38.80
N GLU A 2 -20.20 81.95 -38.43
CA GLU A 2 -20.84 81.07 -37.43
C GLU A 2 -21.04 79.65 -38.02
N PRO A 3 -21.62 78.65 -37.31
CA PRO A 3 -21.92 78.49 -35.87
C PRO A 3 -21.07 77.32 -35.27
N ASP A 4 -21.32 76.59 -34.17
CA ASP A 4 -22.29 76.53 -33.05
C ASP A 4 -21.48 76.42 -31.72
N TYR A 5 -21.93 76.60 -30.46
CA TYR A 5 -23.20 76.63 -29.70
C TYR A 5 -23.58 75.40 -28.85
N ASN A 6 -23.94 75.73 -27.59
CA ASN A 6 -24.75 75.01 -26.59
C ASN A 6 -24.17 73.82 -25.78
N ASN A 7 -24.64 73.57 -24.53
CA ASN A 7 -25.01 74.45 -23.39
C ASN A 7 -25.42 73.63 -22.14
N ASN A 8 -25.64 74.34 -21.03
CA ASN A 8 -26.40 74.02 -19.78
C ASN A 8 -25.48 74.01 -18.54
N TYR A 9 -25.51 74.95 -17.57
CA TYR A 9 -26.61 75.66 -16.86
C TYR A 9 -27.60 74.70 -16.16
N HIS A 10 -28.02 74.84 -14.89
CA HIS A 10 -28.04 75.95 -13.91
C HIS A 10 -27.54 75.49 -12.51
N ASN A 11 -26.96 76.33 -11.63
CA ASN A 11 -27.61 77.27 -10.67
C ASN A 11 -28.74 76.64 -9.81
N SER A 12 -28.86 76.92 -8.50
CA SER A 12 -29.07 78.28 -7.97
C SER A 12 -29.13 78.46 -6.43
N TYR A 13 -29.00 79.74 -6.01
CA TYR A 13 -29.48 80.44 -4.79
C TYR A 13 -28.82 80.31 -3.38
N GLN A 14 -28.74 81.49 -2.72
CA GLN A 14 -28.22 81.80 -1.38
C GLN A 14 -29.35 82.34 -0.45
N SER A 15 -29.06 82.46 0.86
CA SER A 15 -29.73 83.34 1.86
C SER A 15 -31.18 82.97 2.25
N GLU A 16 -31.75 83.31 3.41
CA GLU A 16 -31.29 83.81 4.74
C GLU A 16 -32.50 83.70 5.70
N PHE A 17 -32.35 83.31 6.98
CA PHE A 17 -33.10 83.86 8.14
C PHE A 17 -32.69 83.24 9.51
N LYS A 18 -32.78 84.04 10.58
CA LYS A 18 -32.75 83.68 12.03
C LYS A 18 -34.09 84.18 12.68
N PRO A 19 -34.37 84.26 14.01
CA PRO A 19 -33.66 83.78 15.22
C PRO A 19 -34.55 83.19 16.38
N ASN A 20 -33.89 82.78 17.49
CA ASN A 20 -34.29 82.80 18.94
C ASN A 20 -35.52 82.07 19.52
N GLY A 21 -35.31 81.37 20.66
CA GLY A 21 -36.36 80.96 21.63
C GLY A 21 -35.92 80.03 22.78
N PHE A 22 -35.76 80.61 23.99
CA PHE A 22 -35.71 80.08 25.38
C PHE A 22 -36.52 78.77 25.66
N ASP A 23 -36.28 77.89 26.66
CA ASP A 23 -35.46 77.92 27.90
C ASP A 23 -35.13 76.50 28.48
N ASP A 24 -34.12 76.46 29.36
CA ASP A 24 -33.80 75.53 30.49
C ASP A 24 -34.31 74.07 30.58
N LEU A 25 -33.36 73.11 30.73
CA LEU A 25 -33.04 72.50 32.04
C LEU A 25 -31.81 71.55 32.00
N HIS A 26 -30.98 71.60 33.05
CA HIS A 26 -29.81 70.74 33.25
C HIS A 26 -30.15 69.25 33.42
N LEU A 27 -29.23 68.36 32.99
CA LEU A 27 -28.95 67.06 33.61
C LEU A 27 -27.57 66.52 33.16
N ASP A 28 -26.61 66.64 34.07
CA ASP A 28 -25.34 65.92 34.32
C ASP A 28 -24.57 65.17 33.20
N ASP A 29 -23.25 65.42 33.18
CA ASP A 29 -22.26 64.77 32.31
C ASP A 29 -22.03 63.28 32.64
N GLU A 30 -22.54 62.37 31.81
CA GLU A 30 -21.93 61.03 31.61
C GLU A 30 -21.52 60.86 30.14
N VAL A 31 -20.24 61.14 29.86
CA VAL A 31 -19.61 60.82 28.58
C VAL A 31 -19.36 59.32 28.49
N TYR A 32 -20.29 58.59 27.86
CA TYR A 32 -20.03 57.22 27.42
C TYR A 32 -19.05 57.23 26.24
N GLU A 33 -17.74 57.09 26.54
CA GLU A 33 -16.74 56.77 25.53
C GLU A 33 -17.07 55.42 24.88
N ILE A 34 -17.77 55.47 23.74
CA ILE A 34 -17.81 54.32 22.83
C ILE A 34 -16.41 54.20 22.23
N LYS A 35 -15.56 53.40 22.86
CA LYS A 35 -14.34 52.89 22.24
C LYS A 35 -14.75 52.07 21.03
N SER A 36 -14.72 52.70 19.85
CA SER A 36 -14.69 51.99 18.60
C SER A 36 -13.39 51.20 18.56
N ASP A 37 -13.44 49.92 18.96
CA ASP A 37 -12.38 48.97 18.70
C ASP A 37 -12.23 48.88 17.18
N ARG A 38 -11.27 49.64 16.65
CA ARG A 38 -10.90 49.59 15.25
C ARG A 38 -10.28 48.22 15.00
N ILE A 39 -11.13 47.28 14.58
CA ILE A 39 -10.73 45.98 14.04
C ILE A 39 -9.69 46.27 12.96
N ASN A 40 -8.42 45.99 13.25
CA ASN A 40 -7.34 46.24 12.31
C ASN A 40 -7.49 45.23 11.15
N PRO A 41 -7.62 45.66 9.89
CA PRO A 41 -7.70 44.74 8.76
C PRO A 41 -6.52 43.77 8.72
N GLU A 42 -5.34 44.19 9.19
CA GLU A 42 -4.17 43.32 9.28
C GLU A 42 -4.37 42.14 10.24
N ASP A 43 -5.20 42.22 11.29
CA ASP A 43 -5.46 41.07 12.17
C ASP A 43 -6.21 39.95 11.44
N PHE A 44 -7.13 40.32 10.53
CA PHE A 44 -7.80 39.35 9.64
C PHE A 44 -6.81 38.70 8.64
N TYR A 45 -5.87 39.47 8.09
CA TYR A 45 -4.84 38.94 7.20
C TYR A 45 -3.76 38.12 7.95
N GLN A 46 -3.40 38.49 9.17
CA GLN A 46 -2.46 37.73 9.99
C GLN A 46 -3.06 36.40 10.47
N HIS A 47 -4.36 36.33 10.76
CA HIS A 47 -4.99 35.08 11.21
C HIS A 47 -5.03 34.00 10.10
N SER A 48 -5.18 34.38 8.82
CA SER A 48 -5.09 33.43 7.70
C SER A 48 -3.65 32.98 7.40
N GLN A 49 -2.66 33.86 7.59
CA GLN A 49 -1.23 33.55 7.43
C GLN A 49 -0.65 32.66 8.55
N LYS A 50 -1.30 32.56 9.72
CA LYS A 50 -0.74 31.89 10.91
C LYS A 50 -0.86 30.35 10.97
N LYS A 51 -1.18 29.68 9.85
CA LYS A 51 -0.88 28.25 9.66
C LYS A 51 0.56 27.98 9.18
N ARG A 52 1.46 28.97 9.28
CA ARG A 52 2.89 28.85 8.97
C ARG A 52 3.57 27.77 9.83
N TYR A 53 3.98 26.68 9.16
CA TYR A 53 4.96 25.69 9.61
C TYR A 53 4.92 25.38 11.11
N SER A 54 3.86 24.71 11.57
CA SER A 54 3.84 24.13 12.92
C SER A 54 5.05 23.21 13.10
N GLU A 55 5.69 23.29 14.27
CA GLU A 55 6.62 22.24 14.70
C GLU A 55 5.99 20.85 14.55
N VAL A 56 6.83 19.84 14.35
CA VAL A 56 6.38 18.46 14.11
C VAL A 56 5.73 17.90 15.38
N SER A 57 4.44 18.14 15.53
CA SER A 57 3.64 17.68 16.66
C SER A 57 3.00 16.34 16.36
N LEU A 58 3.28 15.33 17.19
CA LEU A 58 2.69 13.99 17.12
C LEU A 58 1.15 14.03 17.09
N ARG A 59 0.54 15.03 17.76
CA ARG A 59 -0.92 15.23 17.80
C ARG A 59 -1.53 15.54 16.42
N ASN A 60 -0.72 16.03 15.48
CA ASN A 60 -1.17 16.46 14.14
C ASN A 60 -0.98 15.38 13.05
N MET A 61 -0.49 14.19 13.42
CA MET A 61 -0.29 13.07 12.48
C MET A 61 -0.79 11.71 13.01
N PRO A 62 -2.04 11.62 13.53
CA PRO A 62 -2.54 10.39 14.13
C PRO A 62 -2.60 9.20 13.16
N VAL A 63 -2.94 9.40 11.88
CA VAL A 63 -3.03 8.30 10.90
C VAL A 63 -1.64 7.71 10.63
N VAL A 64 -0.63 8.56 10.40
CA VAL A 64 0.76 8.13 10.19
C VAL A 64 1.28 7.34 11.40
N LEU A 65 1.00 7.81 12.62
CA LEU A 65 1.44 7.13 13.85
C LEU A 65 0.73 5.78 14.06
N ILE A 66 -0.58 5.66 13.76
CA ILE A 66 -1.32 4.40 13.83
C ILE A 66 -0.73 3.38 12.84
N ILE A 67 -0.42 3.81 11.61
CA ILE A 67 0.18 2.94 10.59
C ILE A 67 1.57 2.47 11.03
N ILE A 68 2.42 3.36 11.57
CA ILE A 68 3.75 2.98 12.08
C ILE A 68 3.62 1.97 13.23
N LEU A 69 2.69 2.20 14.17
CA LEU A 69 2.45 1.29 15.30
C LEU A 69 1.94 -0.08 14.83
N ALA A 70 1.01 -0.12 13.87
CA ALA A 70 0.51 -1.37 13.30
C ALA A 70 1.61 -2.18 12.60
N ASN A 71 2.50 -1.50 11.87
CA ASN A 71 3.67 -2.13 11.25
C ASN A 71 4.68 -2.64 12.29
N LEU A 72 4.91 -1.88 13.38
CA LEU A 72 5.77 -2.33 14.48
C LEU A 72 5.21 -3.59 15.15
N LEU A 73 3.90 -3.63 15.41
CA LEU A 73 3.22 -4.82 15.96
C LEU A 73 3.34 -6.03 15.01
N ALA A 74 3.10 -5.84 13.71
CA ALA A 74 3.28 -6.90 12.71
C ALA A 74 4.74 -7.41 12.64
N GLY A 75 5.72 -6.51 12.70
CA GLY A 75 7.15 -6.85 12.73
C GLY A 75 7.52 -7.68 13.98
N ILE A 76 7.02 -7.29 15.15
CA ILE A 76 7.20 -8.07 16.39
C ILE A 76 6.55 -9.46 16.27
N MET A 77 5.33 -9.54 15.72
CA MET A 77 4.66 -10.82 15.50
C MET A 77 5.46 -11.74 14.55
N CYS A 78 6.03 -11.21 13.46
CA CYS A 78 6.87 -11.97 12.53
C CYS A 78 8.14 -12.51 13.22
N ILE A 79 8.79 -11.69 14.06
CA ILE A 79 9.97 -12.11 14.84
C ILE A 79 9.63 -13.24 15.82
N ILE A 80 8.47 -13.17 16.48
CA ILE A 80 8.01 -14.20 17.43
C ILE A 80 7.63 -15.51 16.71
N ALA A 81 6.97 -15.40 15.56
CA ALA A 81 6.53 -16.56 14.78
C ALA A 81 7.68 -17.30 14.10
N GLY A 82 8.72 -16.59 13.66
CA GLY A 82 9.82 -17.14 12.86
C GLY A 82 9.42 -17.44 11.42
N SER A 83 10.42 -17.62 10.55
CA SER A 83 10.30 -17.75 9.07
C SER A 83 9.68 -16.55 8.33
N ASP A 84 9.80 -16.57 6.99
CA ASP A 84 9.33 -15.49 6.12
C ASP A 84 7.83 -15.66 5.78
N HIS A 85 7.02 -14.73 6.26
CA HIS A 85 5.55 -14.77 6.17
C HIS A 85 4.99 -14.34 4.80
N PHE A 86 5.80 -14.41 3.76
CA PHE A 86 5.45 -13.91 2.44
C PHE A 86 4.40 -14.80 1.78
N GLU A 87 4.48 -16.10 2.02
CA GLU A 87 3.51 -17.08 1.53
C GLU A 87 2.15 -16.96 2.22
N THR A 88 2.06 -16.42 3.45
CA THR A 88 0.80 -16.29 4.20
C THR A 88 0.03 -15.00 3.91
N GLY A 89 0.74 -13.88 3.69
CA GLY A 89 0.11 -12.56 3.55
C GLY A 89 0.79 -11.60 2.57
N GLY A 90 1.83 -12.02 1.88
CA GLY A 90 2.49 -11.23 0.83
C GLY A 90 1.69 -11.21 -0.49
N LEU A 91 2.03 -10.26 -1.36
CA LEU A 91 1.56 -10.21 -2.73
C LEU A 91 2.10 -11.38 -3.52
N ASN A 92 1.22 -12.09 -4.22
CA ASN A 92 1.56 -13.12 -5.19
C ASN A 92 0.39 -13.32 -6.16
N TYR A 93 0.68 -13.57 -7.44
CA TYR A 93 -0.36 -13.67 -8.47
C TYR A 93 -1.28 -14.87 -8.26
N GLN A 94 -0.73 -16.06 -8.02
CA GLN A 94 -1.47 -17.30 -7.83
C GLN A 94 -2.43 -17.19 -6.65
N TYR A 95 -1.96 -16.76 -5.49
CA TYR A 95 -2.83 -16.58 -4.32
C TYR A 95 -3.91 -15.51 -4.53
N ILE A 96 -3.60 -14.38 -5.17
CA ILE A 96 -4.60 -13.31 -5.37
C ILE A 96 -5.59 -13.66 -6.48
N HIS A 97 -5.11 -14.16 -7.62
CA HIS A 97 -5.91 -14.39 -8.82
C HIS A 97 -6.57 -15.76 -8.83
N ASN A 98 -5.87 -16.83 -8.45
CA ASN A 98 -6.39 -18.20 -8.51
C ASN A 98 -7.13 -18.52 -7.20
N ASN A 99 -6.45 -18.48 -6.05
CA ASN A 99 -7.06 -18.76 -4.73
C ASN A 99 -8.07 -17.68 -4.27
N LYS A 100 -8.19 -16.55 -4.98
CA LYS A 100 -9.08 -15.41 -4.64
C LYS A 100 -8.74 -14.73 -3.30
N GLU A 101 -7.49 -14.80 -2.85
CA GLU A 101 -7.03 -14.22 -1.58
C GLU A 101 -6.76 -12.71 -1.71
N TYR A 102 -7.75 -11.95 -2.19
CA TYR A 102 -7.66 -10.51 -2.46
C TYR A 102 -7.21 -9.68 -1.24
N ILE A 103 -7.41 -10.19 -0.02
CA ILE A 103 -6.94 -9.58 1.23
C ILE A 103 -5.41 -9.34 1.23
N ARG A 104 -4.65 -10.09 0.43
CA ARG A 104 -3.21 -9.90 0.22
C ARG A 104 -2.84 -8.52 -0.33
N LEU A 105 -3.74 -7.89 -1.08
CA LEU A 105 -3.58 -6.49 -1.55
C LEU A 105 -3.60 -5.46 -0.40
N LEU A 106 -3.96 -5.87 0.82
CA LEU A 106 -3.85 -5.08 2.04
C LEU A 106 -2.77 -5.61 3.00
N THR A 107 -2.75 -6.93 3.26
CA THR A 107 -1.88 -7.52 4.29
C THR A 107 -0.39 -7.37 3.98
N TYR A 108 -0.02 -7.35 2.69
CA TYR A 108 1.38 -7.19 2.27
C TYR A 108 2.00 -5.87 2.76
N MET A 109 1.18 -4.84 3.00
CA MET A 109 1.61 -3.52 3.45
C MET A 109 2.18 -3.55 4.88
N PHE A 110 1.95 -4.62 5.64
CA PHE A 110 2.38 -4.79 7.03
C PHE A 110 3.55 -5.77 7.19
N LEU A 111 3.83 -6.58 6.16
CA LEU A 111 4.90 -7.57 6.14
C LEU A 111 6.20 -6.97 5.57
N HIS A 112 7.36 -7.40 6.09
CA HIS A 112 8.66 -6.83 5.71
C HIS A 112 9.72 -7.91 5.58
N ALA A 113 10.57 -7.81 4.54
CA ALA A 113 11.61 -8.80 4.23
C ALA A 113 12.72 -8.94 5.29
N ASN A 114 13.01 -7.86 6.01
CA ASN A 114 14.06 -7.81 7.01
C ASN A 114 13.98 -6.50 7.82
N LEU A 115 14.70 -6.46 8.93
CA LEU A 115 14.74 -5.30 9.83
C LEU A 115 15.20 -4.00 9.16
N PRO A 116 16.26 -3.96 8.31
CA PRO A 116 16.62 -2.75 7.56
C PRO A 116 15.49 -2.22 6.65
N HIS A 117 14.81 -3.08 5.89
CA HIS A 117 13.68 -2.69 5.04
C HIS A 117 12.53 -2.11 5.89
N PHE A 118 12.20 -2.74 7.02
CA PHE A 118 11.23 -2.22 7.98
C PHE A 118 11.61 -0.82 8.50
N ILE A 119 12.85 -0.65 9.00
CA ILE A 119 13.32 0.64 9.55
C ILE A 119 13.26 1.73 8.47
N ASN A 120 13.75 1.44 7.26
CA ASN A 120 13.73 2.40 6.15
C ASN A 120 12.30 2.82 5.78
N ASN A 121 11.35 1.89 5.76
CA ASN A 121 9.93 2.20 5.54
C ASN A 121 9.36 3.07 6.65
N MET A 122 9.59 2.75 7.93
CA MET A 122 9.03 3.53 9.04
C MET A 122 9.63 4.94 9.13
N VAL A 123 10.94 5.09 8.88
CA VAL A 123 11.62 6.39 8.81
C VAL A 123 11.08 7.23 7.64
N ALA A 124 10.94 6.62 6.46
CA ALA A 124 10.38 7.29 5.29
C ALA A 124 8.90 7.72 5.51
N LEU A 125 8.07 6.82 6.04
CA LEU A 125 6.68 7.10 6.37
C LEU A 125 6.56 8.23 7.40
N TYR A 126 7.41 8.25 8.43
CA TYR A 126 7.45 9.35 9.39
C TYR A 126 7.87 10.68 8.74
N LEU A 127 8.96 10.70 7.97
CA LEU A 127 9.51 11.93 7.38
C LEU A 127 8.56 12.58 6.37
N PHE A 128 7.89 11.80 5.53
CA PHE A 128 6.95 12.33 4.54
C PHE A 128 5.53 12.47 5.11
N GLY A 129 5.07 11.50 5.90
CA GLY A 129 3.77 11.55 6.58
C GLY A 129 3.62 12.74 7.53
N SER A 130 4.65 13.08 8.32
CA SER A 130 4.67 14.28 9.17
C SER A 130 4.61 15.60 8.39
N ARG A 131 4.90 15.58 7.08
CA ARG A 131 4.74 16.73 6.18
C ARG A 131 3.38 16.71 5.49
N LEU A 132 2.87 15.53 5.11
CA LEU A 132 1.60 15.38 4.41
C LEU A 132 0.39 15.59 5.33
N GLU A 133 0.31 14.86 6.45
CA GLU A 133 -0.91 14.80 7.27
C GLU A 133 -1.35 16.16 7.82
N PRO A 134 -0.46 17.01 8.36
CA PRO A 134 -0.84 18.34 8.81
C PRO A 134 -1.28 19.30 7.68
N ARG A 135 -0.91 19.01 6.41
CA ARG A 135 -1.25 19.85 5.25
C ARG A 135 -2.58 19.47 4.60
N VAL A 136 -2.83 18.17 4.43
CA VAL A 136 -4.02 17.66 3.70
C VAL A 136 -5.13 17.20 4.65
N GLY A 137 -4.79 16.87 5.90
CA GLY A 137 -5.69 16.31 6.90
C GLY A 137 -5.66 14.77 6.96
N SER A 138 -6.04 14.22 8.11
CA SER A 138 -5.97 12.79 8.40
C SER A 138 -6.75 11.91 7.41
N LEU A 139 -7.99 12.29 7.05
CA LEU A 139 -8.81 11.46 6.16
C LEU A 139 -8.23 11.37 4.74
N ARG A 140 -7.75 12.49 4.20
CA ARG A 140 -7.05 12.50 2.90
C ARG A 140 -5.76 11.68 2.97
N THR A 141 -5.03 11.76 4.07
CA THR A 141 -3.79 11.00 4.28
C THR A 141 -4.05 9.49 4.32
N ALA A 142 -5.10 9.04 5.02
CA ALA A 142 -5.50 7.64 5.04
C ALA A 142 -5.85 7.14 3.63
N ILE A 143 -6.65 7.91 2.86
CA ILE A 143 -7.01 7.55 1.48
C ILE A 143 -5.78 7.53 0.56
N ILE A 144 -4.88 8.52 0.67
CA ILE A 144 -3.63 8.55 -0.11
C ILE A 144 -2.77 7.34 0.22
N TYR A 145 -2.55 7.01 1.49
CA TYR A 145 -1.72 5.86 1.89
C TYR A 145 -2.31 4.53 1.44
N PHE A 146 -3.55 4.20 1.84
CA PHE A 146 -4.16 2.91 1.49
C PHE A 146 -4.51 2.79 0.01
N GLY A 147 -4.94 3.88 -0.64
CA GLY A 147 -5.18 3.90 -2.09
C GLY A 147 -3.91 3.70 -2.90
N SER A 148 -2.80 4.31 -2.49
CA SER A 148 -1.49 4.08 -3.13
C SER A 148 -0.95 2.69 -2.86
N GLY A 149 -1.21 2.12 -1.67
CA GLY A 149 -0.90 0.72 -1.36
C GLY A 149 -1.69 -0.25 -2.24
N LEU A 150 -3.00 -0.08 -2.36
CA LEU A 150 -3.82 -0.93 -3.24
C LEU A 150 -3.38 -0.83 -4.71
N ALA A 151 -3.13 0.39 -5.21
CA ALA A 151 -2.63 0.59 -6.57
C ALA A 151 -1.23 -0.01 -6.78
N SER A 152 -0.34 0.15 -5.80
CA SER A 152 0.99 -0.49 -5.78
C SER A 152 0.87 -2.01 -5.88
N GLY A 153 0.05 -2.64 -5.04
CA GLY A 153 -0.13 -4.09 -5.04
C GLY A 153 -0.74 -4.62 -6.34
N LEU A 154 -1.71 -3.90 -6.93
CA LEU A 154 -2.28 -4.25 -8.22
C LEU A 154 -1.26 -4.14 -9.36
N VAL A 155 -0.53 -3.03 -9.46
CA VAL A 155 0.50 -2.83 -10.50
C VAL A 155 1.62 -3.86 -10.34
N SER A 156 2.13 -4.04 -9.12
CA SER A 156 3.14 -5.04 -8.78
C SER A 156 2.75 -6.43 -9.27
N VAL A 157 1.61 -6.96 -8.82
CA VAL A 157 1.18 -8.33 -9.09
C VAL A 157 0.86 -8.55 -10.56
N TYR A 158 -0.01 -7.71 -11.13
CA TYR A 158 -0.52 -7.94 -12.48
C TYR A 158 0.50 -7.58 -13.55
N VAL A 159 1.25 -6.48 -13.41
CA VAL A 159 2.25 -6.10 -14.42
C VAL A 159 3.48 -7.03 -14.35
N SER A 160 3.92 -7.44 -13.16
CA SER A 160 5.02 -8.42 -13.07
C SER A 160 4.66 -9.77 -13.69
N HIS A 161 3.41 -10.24 -13.48
CA HIS A 161 2.93 -11.47 -14.08
C HIS A 161 2.75 -11.33 -15.60
N LEU A 162 2.27 -10.19 -16.12
CA LEU A 162 2.18 -9.95 -17.56
C LEU A 162 3.56 -9.94 -18.25
N ILE A 163 4.62 -9.46 -17.57
CA ILE A 163 5.98 -9.45 -18.13
C ILE A 163 6.65 -10.84 -18.01
N ASN A 164 6.43 -11.56 -16.91
CA ASN A 164 7.03 -12.88 -16.65
C ASN A 164 6.02 -13.83 -16.00
N PRO A 165 5.06 -14.41 -16.78
CA PRO A 165 3.95 -15.17 -16.21
C PRO A 165 4.39 -16.46 -15.49
N ASP A 166 5.49 -17.05 -15.96
CA ASP A 166 6.08 -18.26 -15.40
C ASP A 166 6.79 -18.05 -14.05
N VAL A 167 7.20 -16.83 -13.71
CA VAL A 167 8.03 -16.59 -12.53
C VAL A 167 7.16 -16.35 -11.31
N ILE A 168 7.28 -17.23 -10.31
CA ILE A 168 6.65 -17.03 -9.01
C ILE A 168 7.37 -15.91 -8.27
N ARG A 169 6.62 -14.85 -7.96
CA ARG A 169 7.10 -13.67 -7.26
C ARG A 169 6.30 -13.47 -5.99
N PHE A 170 7.00 -13.10 -4.93
CA PHE A 170 6.42 -12.60 -3.69
C PHE A 170 6.92 -11.18 -3.45
N ALA A 171 6.02 -10.29 -3.04
CA ALA A 171 6.36 -8.93 -2.63
C ALA A 171 5.66 -8.56 -1.32
N ALA A 172 6.37 -7.85 -0.44
CA ALA A 172 5.88 -7.41 0.86
C ALA A 172 6.58 -6.10 1.27
N GLY A 173 5.84 -5.20 1.89
CA GLY A 173 6.34 -3.94 2.41
C GLY A 173 5.38 -2.77 2.20
N ALA A 174 5.37 -1.84 3.16
CA ALA A 174 4.65 -0.58 3.06
C ALA A 174 5.18 0.36 1.94
N SER A 175 6.34 0.05 1.34
CA SER A 175 7.13 0.96 0.50
C SER A 175 6.37 1.57 -0.67
N GLY A 176 5.49 0.82 -1.35
CA GLY A 176 4.66 1.37 -2.43
C GLY A 176 3.65 2.43 -1.97
N ALA A 177 2.98 2.20 -0.84
CA ALA A 177 2.12 3.20 -0.21
C ALA A 177 2.91 4.44 0.26
N ILE A 178 4.13 4.23 0.76
CA ILE A 178 5.06 5.29 1.16
C ILE A 178 5.50 6.11 -0.05
N PHE A 179 5.82 5.49 -1.20
CA PHE A 179 6.07 6.20 -2.46
C PHE A 179 4.89 7.06 -2.88
N GLY A 180 3.65 6.58 -2.68
CA GLY A 180 2.45 7.39 -2.86
C GLY A 180 2.38 8.60 -1.93
N VAL A 181 2.68 8.43 -0.64
CA VAL A 181 2.78 9.53 0.34
C VAL A 181 3.91 10.51 -0.01
N MET A 182 5.06 10.02 -0.50
CA MET A 182 6.17 10.85 -0.98
C MET A 182 5.78 11.72 -2.17
N CYS A 183 5.23 11.11 -3.22
CA CYS A 183 4.72 11.81 -4.39
C CYS A 183 3.62 12.81 -4.00
N ALA A 184 2.66 12.39 -3.19
CA ALA A 184 1.61 13.27 -2.69
C ALA A 184 2.20 14.49 -1.95
N THR A 185 3.17 14.27 -1.06
CA THR A 185 3.89 15.34 -0.34
C THR A 185 4.57 16.29 -1.31
N LEU A 186 5.27 15.77 -2.32
CA LEU A 186 5.93 16.57 -3.35
C LEU A 186 4.90 17.44 -4.10
N PHE A 187 3.83 16.83 -4.60
CA PHE A 187 2.76 17.51 -5.35
C PHE A 187 1.98 18.53 -4.52
N THR A 188 1.84 18.39 -3.18
CA THR A 188 1.25 19.46 -2.36
C THR A 188 1.98 20.79 -2.54
N ASN A 189 3.32 20.80 -2.67
CA ASN A 189 4.11 22.04 -2.83
C ASN A 189 3.93 22.70 -4.20
N PHE A 190 3.29 22.03 -5.17
CA PHE A 190 2.95 22.57 -6.48
C PHE A 190 1.46 22.96 -6.60
N SER A 191 0.66 22.68 -5.57
CA SER A 191 -0.75 23.09 -5.51
C SER A 191 -0.87 24.58 -5.19
N SER A 192 -1.88 25.24 -5.76
CA SER A 192 -2.19 26.66 -5.56
C SER A 192 -2.42 27.05 -4.09
N LYS A 193 -2.73 26.07 -3.21
CA LYS A 193 -2.94 26.31 -1.77
C LYS A 193 -1.66 26.57 -0.98
N THR A 194 -0.48 26.35 -1.56
CA THR A 194 0.80 26.54 -0.86
C THR A 194 1.76 27.40 -1.65
N ASP A 195 2.38 28.38 -0.99
CA ASP A 195 3.57 29.04 -1.54
C ASP A 195 4.65 27.98 -1.81
N SER A 196 5.01 27.82 -3.09
CA SER A 196 5.93 26.79 -3.55
C SER A 196 7.38 27.10 -3.12
N ASN A 197 7.71 26.74 -1.88
CA ASN A 197 9.07 26.86 -1.38
C ASN A 197 9.97 25.87 -2.14
N LYS A 198 10.74 26.42 -3.10
CA LYS A 198 11.71 25.69 -3.94
C LYS A 198 12.64 24.81 -3.10
N THR A 199 13.03 25.26 -1.92
CA THR A 199 13.85 24.48 -0.97
C THR A 199 13.14 23.21 -0.50
N THR A 200 11.86 23.30 -0.13
CA THR A 200 11.04 22.15 0.29
C THR A 200 10.85 21.15 -0.85
N VAL A 201 10.67 21.63 -2.08
CA VAL A 201 10.58 20.80 -3.29
C VAL A 201 11.90 20.07 -3.54
N ILE A 202 13.03 20.78 -3.56
CA ILE A 202 14.37 20.20 -3.76
C ILE A 202 14.69 19.17 -2.68
N VAL A 203 14.42 19.48 -1.40
CA VAL A 203 14.61 18.54 -0.28
C VAL A 203 13.73 17.30 -0.43
N SER A 204 12.47 17.46 -0.86
CA SER A 204 11.56 16.32 -1.08
C SER A 204 12.06 15.41 -2.21
N ILE A 205 12.51 15.99 -3.33
CA ILE A 205 13.10 15.25 -4.45
C ILE A 205 14.38 14.53 -4.01
N ALA A 206 15.29 15.22 -3.30
CA ALA A 206 16.53 14.63 -2.82
C ALA A 206 16.28 13.45 -1.87
N LEU A 207 15.30 13.56 -0.95
CA LEU A 207 14.92 12.48 -0.04
C LEU A 207 14.28 11.29 -0.80
N ILE A 208 13.49 11.52 -1.84
CA ILE A 208 12.94 10.45 -2.70
C ILE A 208 14.07 9.72 -3.43
N VAL A 209 15.02 10.45 -4.03
CA VAL A 209 16.17 9.88 -4.73
C VAL A 209 17.05 9.08 -3.77
N VAL A 210 17.38 9.62 -2.59
CA VAL A 210 18.15 8.92 -1.56
C VAL A 210 17.42 7.66 -1.09
N TYR A 211 16.11 7.72 -0.84
CA TYR A 211 15.33 6.56 -0.46
C TYR A 211 15.31 5.48 -1.56
N ALA A 212 15.15 5.86 -2.83
CA ALA A 212 15.22 4.95 -3.96
C ALA A 212 16.61 4.30 -4.10
N LEU A 213 17.70 5.05 -3.90
CA LEU A 213 19.07 4.54 -3.95
C LEU A 213 19.38 3.57 -2.79
N ILE A 214 18.99 3.91 -1.56
CA ILE A 214 19.13 3.02 -0.39
C ILE A 214 18.27 1.76 -0.56
N SER A 215 17.13 1.88 -1.24
CA SER A 215 16.25 0.77 -1.58
C SER A 215 16.63 0.07 -2.89
N ASN A 216 17.76 0.36 -3.52
CA ASN A 216 18.12 -0.24 -4.81
C ASN A 216 18.81 -1.61 -4.64
N GLY A 217 18.07 -2.59 -4.14
CA GLY A 217 18.50 -3.99 -4.05
C GLY A 217 17.80 -4.89 -5.07
N ALA A 218 18.37 -6.05 -5.39
CA ALA A 218 17.84 -7.00 -6.37
C ALA A 218 16.41 -7.53 -6.07
N ASN A 219 15.93 -7.33 -4.84
CA ASN A 219 14.62 -7.80 -4.35
C ASN A 219 13.61 -6.65 -4.15
N VAL A 220 13.77 -5.51 -4.84
CA VAL A 220 12.90 -4.34 -4.66
C VAL A 220 11.90 -4.17 -5.80
N ASP A 221 10.65 -3.98 -5.42
CA ASP A 221 9.49 -3.92 -6.29
C ASP A 221 9.30 -2.53 -6.93
N ILE A 222 10.08 -2.31 -8.00
CA ILE A 222 10.05 -1.07 -8.80
C ILE A 222 8.66 -0.80 -9.39
N LEU A 223 7.93 -1.84 -9.79
CA LEU A 223 6.58 -1.70 -10.37
C LEU A 223 5.56 -1.30 -9.30
N GLY A 224 5.64 -1.89 -8.11
CA GLY A 224 4.87 -1.49 -6.95
C GLY A 224 5.17 -0.04 -6.52
N HIS A 225 6.44 0.38 -6.52
CA HIS A 225 6.82 1.77 -6.23
C HIS A 225 6.27 2.76 -7.25
N LEU A 226 6.37 2.43 -8.54
CA LEU A 226 5.83 3.25 -9.63
C LEU A 226 4.30 3.37 -9.54
N GLY A 227 3.59 2.25 -9.34
CA GLY A 227 2.13 2.23 -9.21
C GLY A 227 1.63 3.04 -8.02
N GLY A 228 2.27 2.88 -6.86
CA GLY A 228 1.96 3.66 -5.66
C GLY A 228 2.28 5.15 -5.81
N GLY A 229 3.43 5.49 -6.40
CA GLY A 229 3.83 6.88 -6.64
C GLY A 229 2.90 7.63 -7.59
N ILE A 230 2.49 7.00 -8.70
CA ILE A 230 1.50 7.55 -9.64
C ILE A 230 0.15 7.74 -8.95
N ALA A 231 -0.34 6.72 -8.25
CA ALA A 231 -1.62 6.77 -7.55
C ALA A 231 -1.65 7.87 -6.48
N GLY A 232 -0.59 8.02 -5.67
CA GLY A 232 -0.50 9.07 -4.66
C GLY A 232 -0.50 10.49 -5.25
N GLY A 233 0.17 10.68 -6.40
CA GLY A 233 0.13 11.94 -7.13
C GLY A 233 -1.27 12.29 -7.67
N ILE A 234 -1.97 11.32 -8.26
CA ILE A 234 -3.35 11.49 -8.74
C ILE A 234 -4.31 11.75 -7.57
N LEU A 235 -4.22 10.94 -6.50
CA LEU A 235 -5.08 11.05 -5.32
C LEU A 235 -4.92 12.41 -4.63
N VAL A 236 -3.70 12.93 -4.47
CA VAL A 236 -3.54 14.27 -3.87
C VAL A 236 -4.10 15.36 -4.78
N PHE A 237 -3.94 15.26 -6.10
CA PHE A 237 -4.47 16.25 -7.04
C PHE A 237 -6.00 16.31 -6.99
N ILE A 238 -6.67 15.16 -6.89
CA ILE A 238 -8.13 15.08 -6.78
C ILE A 238 -8.61 15.53 -5.39
N LEU A 239 -8.01 15.01 -4.32
CA LEU A 239 -8.53 15.20 -2.96
C LEU A 239 -8.20 16.58 -2.38
N TYR A 240 -7.06 17.17 -2.76
CA TYR A 240 -6.59 18.47 -2.25
C TYR A 240 -7.16 19.66 -3.03
N HIS A 241 -8.42 19.57 -3.45
CA HIS A 241 -9.17 20.64 -4.09
C HIS A 241 -10.01 21.44 -3.06
N ASP A 242 -10.22 22.74 -3.28
CA ASP A 242 -10.93 23.65 -2.34
C ASP A 242 -12.39 23.24 -2.07
N SER A 243 -13.11 22.80 -3.10
CA SER A 243 -14.50 22.35 -2.97
C SER A 243 -14.69 21.16 -2.01
N LEU A 244 -13.61 20.45 -1.67
CA LEU A 244 -13.65 19.28 -0.79
C LEU A 244 -13.31 19.60 0.67
N ASP A 245 -12.82 20.80 1.00
CA ASP A 245 -12.35 21.10 2.35
C ASP A 245 -13.44 20.99 3.43
N GLY A 246 -14.70 21.28 3.10
CA GLY A 246 -15.83 21.11 4.02
C GLY A 246 -16.10 19.66 4.45
N ALA A 247 -15.78 18.68 3.60
CA ALA A 247 -15.97 17.25 3.88
C ALA A 247 -14.74 16.59 4.53
N PHE A 248 -13.55 17.15 4.30
CA PHE A 248 -12.26 16.56 4.69
C PHE A 248 -11.51 17.31 5.81
N SER A 249 -12.10 18.37 6.37
CA SER A 249 -11.53 19.12 7.50
C SER A 249 -12.35 18.99 8.79
N GLY A 250 -11.70 19.26 9.92
CA GLY A 250 -12.33 19.26 11.24
C GLY A 250 -12.34 17.92 11.98
N THR A 251 -12.76 17.95 13.24
CA THR A 251 -12.64 16.86 14.22
C THR A 251 -13.34 15.58 13.78
N VAL A 252 -14.53 15.67 13.18
CA VAL A 252 -15.31 14.50 12.73
C VAL A 252 -14.56 13.74 11.63
N SER A 253 -13.99 14.46 10.66
CA SER A 253 -13.18 13.87 9.58
C SER A 253 -11.91 13.19 10.15
N THR A 254 -11.25 13.81 11.13
CA THR A 254 -10.11 13.22 11.84
C THR A 254 -10.49 11.95 12.62
N LEU A 255 -11.61 11.97 13.37
CA LEU A 255 -12.08 10.79 14.10
C LEU A 255 -12.45 9.64 13.17
N LEU A 256 -13.14 9.92 12.06
CA LEU A 256 -13.45 8.94 11.03
C LEU A 256 -12.17 8.33 10.43
N ALA A 257 -11.17 9.16 10.12
CA ALA A 257 -9.88 8.71 9.62
C ALA A 257 -9.16 7.79 10.60
N VAL A 258 -9.15 8.14 11.89
CA VAL A 258 -8.55 7.33 12.96
C VAL A 258 -9.26 5.98 13.09
N ILE A 259 -10.59 5.97 13.19
CA ILE A 259 -11.39 4.74 13.32
C ILE A 259 -11.18 3.83 12.10
N LEU A 260 -11.27 4.38 10.89
CA LEU A 260 -11.07 3.62 9.66
C LEU A 260 -9.63 3.08 9.55
N THR A 261 -8.62 3.88 9.88
CA THR A 261 -7.22 3.44 9.88
C THR A 261 -6.99 2.33 10.89
N LEU A 262 -7.53 2.44 12.11
CA LEU A 262 -7.45 1.37 13.13
C LEU A 262 -8.09 0.07 12.65
N ILE A 263 -9.28 0.14 12.04
CA ILE A 263 -9.98 -1.04 11.49
C ILE A 263 -9.16 -1.68 10.35
N ILE A 264 -8.69 -0.87 9.39
CA ILE A 264 -7.89 -1.37 8.26
C ILE A 264 -6.56 -1.96 8.73
N CYS A 265 -5.87 -1.32 9.68
CA CYS A 265 -4.64 -1.85 10.27
C CYS A 265 -4.89 -3.14 11.05
N PHE A 266 -5.93 -3.21 11.88
CA PHE A 266 -6.29 -4.42 12.62
C PHE A 266 -6.58 -5.59 11.68
N ILE A 267 -7.38 -5.37 10.62
CA ILE A 267 -7.66 -6.36 9.59
C ILE A 267 -6.37 -6.74 8.85
N GLY A 268 -5.57 -5.77 8.42
CA GLY A 268 -4.32 -6.00 7.67
C GLY A 268 -3.27 -6.81 8.44
N VAL A 269 -3.15 -6.60 9.75
CA VAL A 269 -2.22 -7.38 10.58
C VAL A 269 -2.79 -8.77 10.92
N THR A 270 -4.05 -8.86 11.36
CA THR A 270 -4.66 -10.14 11.76
C THR A 270 -4.92 -11.09 10.60
N ARG A 271 -5.16 -10.57 9.39
CA ARG A 271 -5.40 -11.38 8.18
C ARG A 271 -4.13 -11.73 7.40
N ALA A 272 -2.95 -11.26 7.83
CA ALA A 272 -1.66 -11.58 7.19
C ALA A 272 -1.17 -13.03 7.43
N GLY A 273 -1.86 -13.80 8.29
CA GLY A 273 -1.49 -15.20 8.57
C GLY A 273 -0.15 -15.35 9.30
N ILE A 274 0.25 -14.36 10.11
CA ILE A 274 1.52 -14.41 10.84
C ILE A 274 1.48 -15.57 11.84
N GLY A 275 2.47 -16.47 11.79
CA GLY A 275 2.52 -17.70 12.57
C GLY A 275 1.62 -18.84 12.10
N THR A 276 1.05 -18.78 10.89
CA THR A 276 0.23 -19.86 10.32
C THR A 276 0.89 -20.52 9.11
N LYS A 277 0.46 -21.72 8.73
CA LYS A 277 0.80 -22.29 7.41
C LYS A 277 0.11 -21.50 6.30
N ALA A 278 0.77 -21.38 5.15
CA ALA A 278 0.14 -20.87 3.93
C ALA A 278 -0.93 -21.86 3.42
N SER A 279 -1.90 -21.35 2.66
CA SER A 279 -2.82 -22.14 1.86
C SER A 279 -2.05 -22.88 0.75
N ALA A 280 -2.59 -23.99 0.23
CA ALA A 280 -2.05 -24.60 -0.98
C ALA A 280 -2.20 -23.64 -2.16
N MET A 281 -1.14 -23.48 -2.95
CA MET A 281 -1.14 -22.58 -4.11
C MET A 281 -1.87 -23.24 -5.29
N GLN A 282 -2.84 -22.56 -5.90
CA GLN A 282 -3.46 -23.00 -7.15
C GLN A 282 -2.68 -22.41 -8.33
N ASP A 283 -2.20 -23.26 -9.24
CA ASP A 283 -1.49 -22.88 -10.45
C ASP A 283 -1.61 -24.01 -11.48
N SER A 284 -1.89 -23.68 -12.75
CA SER A 284 -2.18 -24.67 -13.79
C SER A 284 -1.01 -25.62 -14.09
N ARG A 285 0.22 -25.29 -13.69
CA ARG A 285 1.36 -26.21 -13.76
C ARG A 285 1.26 -27.36 -12.77
N ILE A 286 0.70 -27.11 -11.59
CA ILE A 286 0.42 -28.15 -10.60
C ILE A 286 -0.67 -29.08 -11.15
N ASP A 287 -1.74 -28.51 -11.72
CA ASP A 287 -2.82 -29.27 -12.36
C ASP A 287 -2.28 -30.12 -13.53
N THR A 288 -1.46 -29.53 -14.40
CA THR A 288 -0.77 -30.24 -15.50
C THR A 288 0.03 -31.43 -15.00
N VAL A 289 0.82 -31.26 -13.93
CA VAL A 289 1.61 -32.37 -13.36
C VAL A 289 0.72 -33.42 -12.71
N LYS A 290 -0.34 -33.02 -12.00
CA LYS A 290 -1.33 -33.95 -11.43
C LYS A 290 -2.07 -34.77 -12.48
N GLU A 291 -2.32 -34.21 -13.67
CA GLU A 291 -3.04 -34.85 -14.76
C GLU A 291 -2.15 -35.69 -15.70
N GLN A 292 -0.81 -35.51 -15.66
CA GLN A 292 0.11 -36.32 -16.46
C GLN A 292 0.02 -37.81 -16.13
N GLN A 293 -0.16 -38.61 -17.18
CA GLN A 293 -0.09 -40.07 -17.12
C GLN A 293 1.33 -40.54 -16.82
N ILE A 294 1.44 -41.58 -15.99
CA ILE A 294 2.71 -42.13 -15.50
C ILE A 294 3.17 -43.30 -16.39
N PHE A 295 2.24 -44.15 -16.81
CA PHE A 295 2.47 -45.35 -17.59
C PHE A 295 1.78 -45.22 -18.95
N GLN A 296 2.41 -45.72 -20.02
CA GLN A 296 1.93 -45.48 -21.39
C GLN A 296 0.60 -46.16 -21.72
N ASP A 297 0.31 -47.29 -21.07
CA ASP A 297 -0.86 -48.13 -21.35
C ASP A 297 -2.02 -47.93 -20.35
N GLU A 298 -1.87 -47.04 -19.36
CA GLU A 298 -2.82 -46.88 -18.25
C GLU A 298 -3.21 -45.41 -18.05
N SER A 299 -4.50 -45.15 -17.77
CA SER A 299 -5.00 -43.79 -17.49
C SER A 299 -4.73 -43.35 -16.03
N ILE A 300 -3.58 -43.71 -15.47
CA ILE A 300 -3.19 -43.43 -14.09
C ILE A 300 -2.30 -42.19 -14.05
N THR A 301 -2.66 -41.20 -13.23
CA THR A 301 -1.95 -39.91 -13.17
C THR A 301 -1.18 -39.69 -11.87
N PHE A 302 -0.19 -38.79 -11.87
CA PHE A 302 0.56 -38.45 -10.66
C PHE A 302 -0.32 -37.96 -9.52
N GLY A 303 -1.35 -37.16 -9.79
CA GLY A 303 -2.30 -36.71 -8.78
C GLY A 303 -3.02 -37.88 -8.11
N GLN A 304 -3.50 -38.86 -8.89
CA GLN A 304 -4.19 -40.03 -8.35
C GLN A 304 -3.31 -40.87 -7.43
N CYS A 305 -2.04 -41.14 -7.80
CA CYS A 305 -1.14 -41.90 -6.94
C CYS A 305 -0.71 -41.10 -5.70
N LEU A 306 -0.31 -39.84 -5.89
CA LEU A 306 0.34 -39.06 -4.83
C LEU A 306 -0.65 -38.52 -3.80
N ASP A 307 -1.76 -37.92 -4.24
CA ASP A 307 -2.73 -37.29 -3.32
C ASP A 307 -3.53 -38.33 -2.51
N ASN A 308 -3.69 -39.56 -3.02
CA ASN A 308 -4.44 -40.62 -2.31
C ASN A 308 -3.54 -41.54 -1.46
N LYS A 309 -2.29 -41.79 -1.87
CA LYS A 309 -1.37 -42.65 -1.11
C LYS A 309 -0.65 -41.91 0.03
N CYS A 310 -0.45 -40.61 -0.11
CA CYS A 310 0.26 -39.80 0.88
C CYS A 310 -0.69 -39.07 1.83
N THR A 311 -0.27 -38.97 3.09
CA THR A 311 -0.88 -38.06 4.07
C THR A 311 -0.17 -36.71 4.04
N ASP A 312 -0.89 -35.64 4.38
CA ASP A 312 -0.43 -34.24 4.28
C ASP A 312 0.20 -33.87 2.90
N PRO A 313 -0.50 -34.08 1.77
CA PRO A 313 0.02 -33.73 0.44
C PRO A 313 0.13 -32.20 0.27
N GLU A 314 1.35 -31.72 0.04
CA GLU A 314 1.69 -30.31 -0.19
C GLU A 314 2.34 -30.15 -1.58
N TRP A 315 1.62 -29.50 -2.49
CA TRP A 315 2.12 -29.14 -3.82
C TRP A 315 2.57 -27.69 -3.85
N THR A 316 3.80 -27.46 -4.30
CA THR A 316 4.44 -26.13 -4.36
C THR A 316 5.13 -25.93 -5.71
N ILE A 317 5.45 -24.67 -6.02
CA ILE A 317 6.11 -24.30 -7.28
C ILE A 317 7.17 -23.22 -7.04
N PHE A 318 8.30 -23.37 -7.70
CA PHE A 318 9.40 -22.42 -7.64
C PHE A 318 10.25 -22.44 -8.92
N SER A 319 11.14 -21.46 -9.05
CA SER A 319 12.21 -21.47 -10.05
C SER A 319 13.50 -21.93 -9.39
N SER A 320 14.17 -22.91 -9.97
CA SER A 320 15.49 -23.37 -9.50
C SER A 320 16.58 -22.32 -9.76
N THR A 321 17.78 -22.53 -9.20
CA THR A 321 18.94 -21.64 -9.39
C THR A 321 19.42 -21.56 -10.84
N ASP A 322 19.11 -22.57 -11.67
CA ASP A 322 19.33 -22.58 -13.12
C ASP A 322 18.09 -22.12 -13.94
N ASN A 323 17.15 -21.42 -13.29
CA ASN A 323 15.91 -20.88 -13.86
C ASN A 323 14.93 -21.91 -14.45
N LYS A 324 15.07 -23.20 -14.15
CA LYS A 324 14.06 -24.19 -14.54
C LYS A 324 12.80 -24.00 -13.72
N LYS A 325 11.66 -24.25 -14.36
CA LYS A 325 10.35 -24.30 -13.71
C LYS A 325 10.27 -25.62 -12.94
N VAL A 326 9.97 -25.57 -11.64
CA VAL A 326 9.84 -26.75 -10.77
C VAL A 326 8.45 -26.80 -10.16
N VAL A 327 7.79 -27.96 -10.27
CA VAL A 327 6.68 -28.36 -9.39
C VAL A 327 7.26 -29.33 -8.37
N GLU A 328 7.05 -29.08 -7.08
CA GLU A 328 7.47 -29.98 -6.02
C GLU A 328 6.26 -30.52 -5.26
N PHE A 329 6.24 -31.84 -5.08
CA PHE A 329 5.34 -32.54 -4.19
C PHE A 329 6.09 -32.93 -2.91
N ASN A 330 5.50 -32.61 -1.76
CA ASN A 330 5.89 -33.16 -0.46
C ASN A 330 4.70 -33.90 0.15
N GLY A 331 4.97 -34.97 0.89
CA GLY A 331 3.95 -35.71 1.64
C GLY A 331 4.55 -36.72 2.60
N LYS A 332 3.72 -37.40 3.38
CA LYS A 332 4.13 -38.50 4.26
C LYS A 332 3.55 -39.82 3.75
N VAL A 333 4.42 -40.81 3.54
CA VAL A 333 4.08 -42.14 3.05
C VAL A 333 4.60 -43.21 3.99
N VAL A 334 3.87 -44.32 4.12
CA VAL A 334 4.37 -45.53 4.78
C VAL A 334 5.03 -46.39 3.70
N TYR A 335 6.36 -46.50 3.72
CA TYR A 335 7.09 -47.34 2.77
C TYR A 335 7.99 -48.31 3.52
N ASN A 336 7.99 -49.60 3.15
CA ASN A 336 8.69 -50.67 3.86
C ASN A 336 8.46 -50.62 5.39
N ASN A 337 7.19 -50.54 5.80
CA ASN A 337 6.73 -50.41 7.20
C ASN A 337 7.30 -49.20 7.97
N THR A 338 7.84 -48.19 7.26
CA THR A 338 8.48 -47.02 7.85
C THR A 338 7.77 -45.73 7.40
N ASN A 339 7.29 -44.93 8.35
CA ASN A 339 6.78 -43.59 8.08
C ASN A 339 7.91 -42.71 7.55
N SER A 340 7.77 -42.22 6.33
CA SER A 340 8.81 -41.44 5.63
C SER A 340 8.24 -40.18 5.01
N SER A 341 9.00 -39.08 5.04
CA SER A 341 8.68 -37.88 4.25
C SER A 341 9.12 -38.08 2.80
N LEU A 342 8.18 -38.10 1.88
CA LEU A 342 8.39 -38.14 0.44
C LEU A 342 8.55 -36.72 -0.11
N LYS A 343 9.55 -36.53 -0.98
CA LYS A 343 9.71 -35.35 -1.82
C LYS A 343 9.93 -35.80 -3.27
N ILE A 344 9.19 -35.21 -4.21
CA ILE A 344 9.35 -35.40 -5.66
C ILE A 344 9.42 -34.02 -6.31
N GLN A 345 10.40 -33.79 -7.19
CA GLN A 345 10.48 -32.56 -7.99
C GLN A 345 10.37 -32.89 -9.47
N PHE A 346 9.44 -32.20 -10.12
CA PHE A 346 9.19 -32.26 -11.55
C PHE A 346 9.76 -31.00 -12.20
N THR A 347 10.60 -31.15 -13.22
CA THR A 347 11.12 -30.03 -14.02
C THR A 347 10.49 -30.02 -15.40
N TYR A 348 10.13 -28.84 -15.90
CA TYR A 348 9.64 -28.72 -17.28
C TYR A 348 10.78 -28.88 -18.28
N ASP A 349 10.68 -29.87 -19.17
CA ASP A 349 11.59 -30.06 -20.30
C ASP A 349 10.96 -29.42 -21.55
N GLU A 350 11.54 -28.30 -21.99
CA GLU A 350 11.08 -27.56 -23.16
C GLU A 350 11.27 -28.33 -24.48
N SER A 351 12.23 -29.27 -24.55
CA SER A 351 12.54 -30.00 -25.78
C SER A 351 11.46 -31.01 -26.18
N ILE A 352 10.77 -31.55 -25.19
CA ILE A 352 9.65 -32.50 -25.33
C ILE A 352 8.31 -31.93 -24.83
N SER A 353 8.31 -30.69 -24.34
CA SER A 353 7.14 -29.99 -23.78
C SER A 353 6.43 -30.78 -22.66
N TYR A 354 7.21 -31.42 -21.78
CA TYR A 354 6.71 -32.37 -20.78
C TYR A 354 7.42 -32.18 -19.44
N TRP A 355 6.73 -32.39 -18.31
CA TRP A 355 7.38 -32.34 -16.99
C TRP A 355 7.98 -33.71 -16.64
N THR A 356 9.26 -33.73 -16.29
CA THR A 356 10.03 -34.93 -15.96
C THR A 356 10.41 -34.95 -14.48
N ILE A 357 10.40 -36.13 -13.85
CA ILE A 357 10.91 -36.28 -12.48
C ILE A 357 12.43 -36.11 -12.50
N ASN A 358 12.92 -35.05 -11.87
CA ASN A 358 14.35 -34.74 -11.74
C ASN A 358 14.89 -35.07 -10.34
N TYR A 359 14.01 -35.19 -9.35
CA TYR A 359 14.37 -35.64 -7.99
C TYR A 359 13.24 -36.48 -7.40
N MET A 360 13.59 -37.58 -6.75
CA MET A 360 12.71 -38.33 -5.85
C MET A 360 13.52 -38.78 -4.63
N GLY A 361 12.96 -38.65 -3.43
CA GLY A 361 13.65 -39.03 -2.21
C GLY A 361 12.76 -39.24 -1.00
N LEU A 362 13.26 -40.04 -0.05
CA LEU A 362 12.64 -40.28 1.25
C LEU A 362 13.54 -39.73 2.36
N ASN A 363 12.94 -39.07 3.36
CA ASN A 363 13.65 -38.54 4.54
C ASN A 363 14.89 -37.68 4.20
N GLY A 364 14.78 -36.88 3.13
CA GLY A 364 15.87 -36.02 2.63
C GLY A 364 16.98 -36.74 1.86
N THR A 365 16.88 -38.07 1.66
CA THR A 365 17.84 -38.86 0.88
C THR A 365 17.30 -39.12 -0.53
N ALA A 366 18.07 -38.75 -1.55
CA ALA A 366 17.74 -39.02 -2.95
C ALA A 366 17.76 -40.53 -3.25
N MET A 367 16.86 -40.99 -4.12
CA MET A 367 16.85 -42.35 -4.64
C MET A 367 17.61 -42.46 -5.96
N ASP A 368 18.15 -43.64 -6.25
CA ASP A 368 18.58 -43.99 -7.59
C ASP A 368 17.38 -44.33 -8.50
N SER A 369 17.62 -44.51 -9.79
CA SER A 369 16.57 -44.77 -10.78
C SER A 369 15.75 -46.04 -10.48
N ASN A 370 16.36 -47.07 -9.88
CA ASN A 370 15.68 -48.32 -9.55
C ASN A 370 14.78 -48.16 -8.32
N GLY A 371 15.30 -47.52 -7.26
CA GLY A 371 14.55 -47.21 -6.05
C GLY A 371 13.38 -46.27 -6.34
N ALA A 372 13.58 -45.25 -7.18
CA ALA A 372 12.52 -44.34 -7.62
C ALA A 372 11.41 -45.07 -8.40
N ALA A 373 11.76 -45.97 -9.32
CA ALA A 373 10.77 -46.76 -10.06
C ALA A 373 9.97 -47.71 -9.16
N LEU A 374 10.64 -48.39 -8.21
CA LEU A 374 9.97 -49.26 -7.23
C LEU A 374 9.05 -48.48 -6.29
N LEU A 375 9.46 -47.28 -5.86
CA LEU A 375 8.61 -46.42 -5.04
C LEU A 375 7.41 -45.87 -5.83
N LEU A 376 7.59 -45.51 -7.11
CA LEU A 376 6.50 -45.02 -7.95
C LEU A 376 5.44 -46.10 -8.21
N ASN A 377 5.86 -47.34 -8.49
CA ASN A 377 4.95 -48.49 -8.57
C ASN A 377 4.20 -48.74 -7.24
N TYR A 378 4.87 -48.58 -6.10
CA TYR A 378 4.21 -48.67 -4.79
C TYR A 378 3.19 -47.55 -4.58
N LEU A 379 3.52 -46.31 -4.97
CA LEU A 379 2.63 -45.16 -4.85
C LEU A 379 1.34 -45.33 -5.69
N CYS A 380 1.46 -46.00 -6.84
CA CYS A 380 0.34 -46.28 -7.73
C CYS A 380 -0.32 -47.65 -7.52
N SER A 381 0.10 -48.45 -6.53
CA SER A 381 -0.29 -49.87 -6.39
C SER A 381 -1.79 -50.13 -6.38
N ASP A 382 -2.59 -49.15 -5.95
CA ASP A 382 -4.04 -49.29 -5.77
C ASP A 382 -4.81 -49.17 -7.10
N TYR A 383 -4.10 -48.81 -8.18
CA TYR A 383 -4.62 -48.62 -9.53
C TYR A 383 -4.09 -49.64 -10.56
N LEU A 384 -2.98 -50.33 -10.26
CA LEU A 384 -2.25 -51.26 -11.14
C LEU A 384 -2.82 -52.70 -11.10
N ASN A 385 -4.14 -52.87 -11.32
CA ASN A 385 -4.83 -54.18 -11.22
C ASN A 385 -4.88 -54.97 -12.54
#